data_AF-A0A3B0SV42-F1
#
_entry.id   AF-A0A3B0SV42-F1
#
_cell.length_a   1.000
_cell.length_b   1.000
_cell.length_c   1.000
_cell.angle_alpha   90.00
_cell.angle_beta   90.00
_cell.angle_gamma   90.00
#
_symmetry.space_group_name_H-M   'P 1'
#
loop_
_entity.id
_entity.type
_entity.pdbx_description
1 polymer ?
#
loop_
_entity_poly.entity_id
_entity_poly.type
_entity_poly.pdbx_seq_one_letter_code
_entity_poly.pdbx_strand_id
1 'polypeptide(L)'
;MFDIGLPEMAIIVIIAIVVIGPKELPRALSTAGKWMGKARGVMSNFRTGLDAMVREAELQEMEKKWASENERIMKEHPMLPDPGEPEPKMEPKENRKGDAEDSTDPEDNPADDGAKP
;
A
#
# COMPACT_ATOMS: atom_id res chain seq x y z
N MET A 1 15.22 -0.79 -42.50
CA MET A 1 14.52 0.34 -41.86
C MET A 1 14.96 0.33 -40.41
N PHE A 2 15.91 1.19 -40.03
CA PHE A 2 16.64 1.20 -38.74
C PHE A 2 16.57 -0.11 -37.93
N ASP A 3 17.42 -1.08 -38.28
CA ASP A 3 17.68 -2.23 -37.41
C ASP A 3 18.41 -1.70 -36.17
N ILE A 4 17.70 -1.53 -35.05
CA ILE A 4 18.32 -1.21 -33.76
C ILE A 4 18.80 -2.54 -33.18
N GLY A 5 19.94 -3.00 -33.69
CA GLY A 5 20.64 -4.17 -33.18
C GLY A 5 21.76 -3.79 -32.21
N LEU A 6 22.44 -4.83 -31.71
CA LEU A 6 23.68 -4.66 -30.97
C LEU A 6 24.77 -3.86 -31.73
N PRO A 7 24.99 -4.03 -33.06
CA PRO A 7 26.06 -3.29 -33.73
C PRO A 7 25.78 -1.78 -33.83
N GLU A 8 24.54 -1.36 -34.05
CA GLU A 8 24.15 0.05 -34.09
C GLU A 8 24.31 0.70 -32.72
N MET A 9 23.92 0.00 -31.66
CA MET A 9 24.14 0.45 -30.27
C MET A 9 25.63 0.60 -29.96
N ALA A 10 26.49 -0.29 -30.43
CA ALA A 10 27.95 -0.18 -30.26
C ALA A 10 28.51 1.06 -30.96
N ILE A 11 28.05 1.38 -32.18
CA ILE A 11 28.47 2.59 -32.91
C ILE A 11 28.09 3.85 -32.13
N ILE A 12 26.87 3.93 -31.59
CA ILE A 12 26.42 5.07 -30.78
C ILE A 12 27.30 5.24 -29.55
N VAL A 13 27.63 4.14 -28.85
CA VAL A 13 28.52 4.19 -27.67
C VAL A 13 29.92 4.68 -28.04
N ILE A 14 30.48 4.22 -29.16
CA ILE A 14 31.79 4.69 -29.64
C ILE A 14 31.75 6.20 -29.93
N ILE A 15 30.71 6.68 -30.63
CA ILE A 15 30.56 8.12 -30.91
C ILE A 15 30.43 8.92 -29.61
N ALA A 16 29.63 8.43 -28.65
CA ALA A 16 29.49 9.07 -27.34
C ALA A 16 30.83 9.16 -26.59
N ILE A 17 31.65 8.11 -26.63
CA ILE A 17 33.00 8.09 -26.05
C ILE A 17 33.91 9.10 -26.74
N VAL A 18 33.86 9.22 -28.07
CA VAL A 18 34.72 10.16 -28.81
C VAL A 18 34.34 11.61 -28.50
N VAL A 19 33.05 11.92 -28.42
CA VAL A 19 32.55 13.28 -28.18
C VAL A 19 32.77 13.72 -26.73
N ILE A 20 32.46 12.86 -25.77
CA ILE A 20 32.56 13.17 -24.33
C ILE A 20 34.00 12.96 -23.84
N GLY A 21 34.70 11.98 -24.40
CA GLY A 21 35.99 11.48 -23.97
C GLY A 21 35.88 10.20 -23.12
N PRO A 22 36.79 9.22 -23.30
CA PRO A 22 36.73 7.92 -22.60
C PRO A 22 36.96 8.02 -21.10
N LYS A 23 37.65 9.08 -20.64
CA LYS A 23 37.91 9.30 -19.20
C LYS A 23 36.78 10.08 -18.55
N GLU A 24 36.09 10.94 -19.29
CA GLU A 24 34.95 11.73 -18.82
C GLU A 24 33.66 10.91 -18.77
N LEU A 25 33.44 9.98 -19.72
CA LEU A 25 32.22 9.14 -19.75
C LEU A 25 31.91 8.43 -18.43
N PRO A 26 32.83 7.70 -17.77
CA PRO A 26 32.54 7.05 -16.49
C PRO A 26 32.17 8.05 -15.40
N ARG A 27 32.78 9.24 -15.42
CA ARG A 27 32.48 10.32 -14.47
C ARG A 27 31.10 10.93 -14.75
N ALA A 28 30.73 11.11 -16.01
CA ALA A 28 29.42 11.58 -16.45
C ALA A 28 28.32 10.60 -16.05
N LEU A 29 28.50 9.30 -16.32
CA LEU A 29 27.57 8.24 -15.90
C LEU A 29 27.41 8.22 -14.37
N SER A 30 28.51 8.35 -13.62
CA SER A 30 28.44 8.38 -12.15
C SER A 30 27.64 9.57 -11.62
N THR A 31 27.72 10.72 -12.30
CA THR A 31 27.01 11.94 -11.93
C THR A 31 25.54 11.86 -12.30
N ALA A 32 25.25 11.44 -13.53
CA ALA A 32 23.90 11.20 -14.01
C ALA A 32 23.19 10.14 -13.16
N GLY A 33 23.87 9.04 -12.82
CA GLY A 33 23.33 8.00 -11.95
C GLY A 33 23.00 8.50 -10.54
N LYS A 34 23.88 9.31 -9.94
CA LYS A 34 23.61 9.96 -8.64
C LYS A 34 22.39 10.89 -8.70
N TRP A 35 22.24 11.65 -9.78
CA TRP A 35 21.08 12.52 -9.99
C TRP A 35 19.80 11.72 -10.21
N MET A 36 19.85 10.68 -11.04
CA MET A 36 18.74 9.77 -11.28
C MET A 36 18.31 9.05 -9.99
N GLY A 37 19.26 8.63 -9.16
CA GLY A 37 18.99 8.03 -7.85
C GLY A 37 18.30 8.98 -6.88
N LYS A 38 18.72 10.25 -6.84
CA LYS A 38 18.03 11.30 -6.06
C LYS A 38 16.61 11.53 -6.57
N ALA A 39 16.44 11.64 -7.90
CA ALA A 39 15.12 11.79 -8.52
C ALA A 39 14.21 10.59 -8.24
N ARG A 40 14.77 9.37 -8.22
CA ARG A 40 14.05 8.14 -7.85
C ARG A 40 13.52 8.21 -6.41
N GLY A 41 14.33 8.67 -5.46
CA GLY A 41 13.91 8.84 -4.06
C GLY A 41 12.81 9.88 -3.91
N VAL A 42 12.92 11.00 -4.63
CA VAL A 42 11.88 12.03 -4.69
C VAL A 42 10.58 11.45 -5.27
N MET A 43 10.65 10.73 -6.40
CA MET A 43 9.48 10.05 -7.00
C MET A 43 8.85 9.01 -6.09
N SER A 44 9.64 8.33 -5.24
CA SER A 44 9.12 7.40 -4.23
C SER A 44 8.18 8.11 -3.25
N ASN A 45 8.56 9.30 -2.78
CA ASN A 45 7.73 10.10 -1.88
C ASN A 45 6.48 10.64 -2.58
N PHE A 46 6.61 11.04 -3.86
CA PHE A 46 5.46 11.43 -4.68
C PHE A 46 4.49 10.29 -4.91
N ARG A 47 4.98 9.05 -5.07
CA ARG A 47 4.12 7.87 -5.21
C ARG A 47 3.32 7.63 -3.95
N THR A 48 3.93 7.75 -2.77
CA THR A 48 3.21 7.67 -1.49
C THR A 48 2.16 8.77 -1.34
N GLY A 49 2.46 10.00 -1.75
CA GLY A 49 1.48 11.11 -1.74
C GLY A 49 0.36 10.93 -2.77
N LEU A 50 0.67 10.39 -3.95
CA LEU A 50 -0.32 10.03 -4.96
C LEU A 50 -1.22 8.89 -4.49
N ASP A 51 -0.66 7.84 -3.89
CA ASP A 51 -1.44 6.73 -3.35
C ASP A 51 -2.42 7.21 -2.25
N ALA A 52 -2.01 8.18 -1.43
CA ALA A 52 -2.90 8.82 -0.45
C ALA A 52 -4.05 9.60 -1.11
N MET A 53 -3.75 10.41 -2.15
CA MET A 53 -4.77 11.14 -2.90
C MET A 53 -5.71 10.21 -3.69
N VAL A 54 -5.18 9.15 -4.28
CA VAL A 54 -5.97 8.13 -5.00
C VAL A 54 -6.89 7.41 -4.03
N ARG A 55 -6.39 7.02 -2.85
CA ARG A 55 -7.23 6.42 -1.80
C ARG A 55 -8.38 7.35 -1.41
N GLU A 56 -8.11 8.64 -1.27
CA GLU A 56 -9.14 9.63 -0.94
C GLU A 56 -10.14 9.84 -2.08
N ALA A 57 -9.69 9.83 -3.34
CA ALA A 57 -10.56 9.87 -4.51
C ALA A 57 -11.46 8.61 -4.61
N GLU A 58 -10.91 7.42 -4.32
CA GLU A 58 -11.67 6.17 -4.26
C GLU A 58 -12.72 6.21 -3.14
N LEU A 59 -12.40 6.78 -1.97
CA LEU A 59 -13.35 6.93 -0.86
C LEU A 59 -14.50 7.87 -1.21
N GLN A 60 -14.22 9.00 -1.87
CA GLN A 60 -15.27 9.92 -2.34
C GLN A 60 -16.19 9.28 -3.38
N GLU A 61 -15.65 8.45 -4.29
CA GLU A 61 -16.50 7.70 -5.23
C GLU A 61 -17.36 6.64 -4.54
N MET A 62 -16.83 5.96 -3.53
CA MET A 62 -17.57 4.97 -2.74
C MET A 62 -18.73 5.61 -1.97
N GLU A 63 -18.50 6.74 -1.29
CA GLU A 63 -19.57 7.50 -0.61
C GLU A 63 -20.67 7.92 -1.58
N LYS A 64 -20.30 8.39 -2.78
CA LYS A 64 -21.26 8.81 -3.79
C LYS A 64 -22.11 7.64 -4.28
N LYS A 65 -21.50 6.47 -4.47
CA LYS A 65 -22.20 5.22 -4.82
C LYS A 65 -23.16 4.79 -3.70
N TRP A 66 -22.70 4.77 -2.46
CA TRP A 66 -23.56 4.44 -1.31
C TRP A 66 -24.72 5.42 -1.13
N ALA A 67 -24.49 6.73 -1.27
CA ALA A 67 -25.55 7.72 -1.20
C ALA A 67 -26.61 7.51 -2.30
N SER A 68 -26.17 7.26 -3.54
CA SER A 68 -27.08 7.00 -4.66
C SER A 68 -27.85 5.69 -4.52
N GLU A 69 -27.22 4.65 -3.99
CA GLU A 69 -27.86 3.35 -3.78
C GLU A 69 -28.81 3.41 -2.57
N ASN A 70 -28.44 4.10 -1.50
CA ASN A 70 -29.32 4.32 -0.35
C ASN A 70 -30.55 5.15 -0.72
N GLU A 71 -30.40 6.15 -1.58
CA GLU A 71 -31.54 6.92 -2.11
C GLU A 71 -32.46 6.04 -2.98
N ARG A 72 -31.90 5.15 -3.81
CA ARG A 72 -32.69 4.15 -4.56
C ARG A 72 -33.44 3.19 -3.64
N ILE A 73 -32.77 2.65 -2.62
CA ILE A 73 -33.38 1.74 -1.63
C ILE A 73 -34.51 2.44 -0.87
N MET A 74 -34.34 3.70 -0.46
CA MET A 74 -35.39 4.51 0.18
C MET A 74 -36.58 4.79 -0.75
N LYS A 75 -36.34 4.88 -2.06
CA LYS A 75 -37.38 5.10 -3.08
C LYS A 75 -38.15 3.81 -3.40
N GLU A 76 -37.45 2.68 -3.46
CA GLU A 76 -37.99 1.35 -3.76
C GLU A 76 -38.66 0.71 -2.53
N HIS A 77 -38.18 1.00 -1.32
CA HIS A 77 -38.77 0.63 -0.04
C HIS A 77 -39.01 1.88 0.82
N PRO A 78 -40.10 2.64 0.59
CA PRO A 78 -40.52 3.62 1.56
C PRO A 78 -40.84 2.86 2.85
N MET A 79 -40.02 3.06 3.89
CA MET A 79 -40.39 2.70 5.26
C MET A 79 -41.61 3.55 5.63
N LEU A 80 -42.78 3.04 5.26
CA LEU A 80 -43.98 3.29 6.01
C LEU A 80 -43.77 2.55 7.32
N PRO A 81 -43.74 3.24 8.48
CA PRO A 81 -43.98 2.56 9.74
C PRO A 81 -45.36 1.90 9.57
N ASP A 82 -45.40 0.58 9.44
CA ASP A 82 -46.66 -0.15 9.52
C ASP A 82 -47.21 0.10 10.94
N PRO A 83 -48.39 0.75 11.11
CA PRO A 83 -48.93 1.08 12.43
C PRO A 83 -49.35 -0.13 13.27
N GLY A 84 -48.85 -1.34 12.99
CA GLY A 84 -49.38 -2.58 13.57
C GLY A 84 -48.38 -3.70 13.88
N GLU A 85 -47.09 -3.61 13.55
CA GLU A 85 -46.15 -4.69 13.87
C GLU A 85 -45.49 -4.47 15.25
N PRO A 86 -45.58 -5.45 16.18
CA PRO A 86 -44.95 -5.32 17.49
C PRO A 86 -43.43 -5.30 17.32
N GLU A 87 -42.78 -4.31 17.94
CA GLU A 87 -41.34 -4.09 17.86
C GLU A 87 -40.54 -5.39 18.07
N PRO A 88 -39.45 -5.62 17.30
CA PRO A 88 -38.58 -6.76 17.52
C PRO A 88 -37.93 -6.59 18.89
N LYS A 89 -38.41 -7.36 19.87
CA LYS A 89 -37.85 -7.41 21.21
C LYS A 89 -36.39 -7.84 21.10
N MET A 90 -35.48 -6.90 21.34
CA MET A 90 -34.09 -7.20 21.58
C MET A 90 -34.01 -7.99 22.89
N GLU A 91 -33.90 -9.32 22.81
CA GLU A 91 -33.54 -10.12 23.97
C GLU A 91 -32.06 -9.88 24.30
N PRO A 92 -31.72 -9.37 25.49
CA PRO A 92 -30.34 -9.27 25.90
C PRO A 92 -29.76 -10.67 26.07
N LYS A 93 -28.74 -11.03 25.29
CA LYS A 93 -27.96 -12.24 25.57
C LYS A 93 -27.18 -12.04 26.87
N GLU A 94 -27.77 -12.51 27.95
CA GLU A 94 -27.16 -12.71 29.27
C GLU A 94 -26.07 -13.79 29.14
N ASN A 95 -24.85 -13.38 28.79
CA ASN A 95 -23.69 -14.26 28.90
C ASN A 95 -23.08 -14.10 30.31
N ARG A 96 -23.56 -14.99 31.15
CA ARG A 96 -23.17 -15.36 32.51
C ARG A 96 -21.67 -15.13 32.80
N LYS A 97 -21.40 -14.21 33.74
CA LYS A 97 -20.20 -14.26 34.59
C LYS A 97 -20.27 -15.54 35.44
N GLY A 98 -19.17 -16.28 35.46
CA GLY A 98 -18.81 -17.28 36.47
C GLY A 98 -17.34 -17.65 36.23
N ASP A 99 -16.42 -17.04 36.98
CA ASP A 99 -15.72 -17.67 38.12
C ASP A 99 -14.67 -18.68 37.62
N ALA A 100 -13.41 -18.30 37.43
CA ALA A 100 -12.34 -18.25 38.45
C ALA A 100 -11.74 -19.63 38.77
N GLU A 101 -10.64 -19.98 38.10
CA GLU A 101 -9.54 -20.87 38.54
C GLU A 101 -8.31 -20.41 37.72
N ASP A 102 -7.42 -19.53 38.18
CA ASP A 102 -6.38 -19.68 39.22
C ASP A 102 -5.64 -21.03 39.24
N SER A 103 -4.31 -20.92 39.27
CA SER A 103 -3.26 -21.95 39.37
C SER A 103 -2.93 -22.77 38.11
N THR A 104 -1.79 -22.45 37.46
CA THR A 104 -0.56 -23.28 37.57
C THR A 104 0.66 -22.57 36.96
N ASP A 105 1.77 -22.69 37.68
CA ASP A 105 3.11 -22.08 37.56
C ASP A 105 3.78 -22.07 36.18
N PRO A 106 4.65 -21.07 35.91
CA PRO A 106 5.69 -21.14 34.90
C PRO A 106 7.07 -21.41 35.53
N GLU A 107 7.43 -22.67 35.70
CA GLU A 107 8.83 -23.11 35.85
C GLU A 107 9.04 -24.40 35.04
N ASP A 108 9.69 -24.30 33.86
CA ASP A 108 10.95 -25.03 33.65
C ASP A 108 11.70 -24.50 32.42
N ASN A 109 13.01 -24.41 32.60
CA ASN A 109 14.02 -23.74 31.76
C ASN A 109 14.35 -24.57 30.51
N PRO A 110 15.07 -24.02 29.52
CA PRO A 110 16.49 -24.36 29.55
C PRO A 110 17.41 -23.19 29.20
N ALA A 111 18.45 -23.08 30.02
CA ALA A 111 19.70 -22.44 29.69
C ALA A 111 20.41 -23.25 28.59
N ASP A 112 20.84 -22.58 27.52
CA ASP A 112 21.97 -22.99 26.67
C ASP A 112 22.50 -21.72 25.97
N ASP A 113 23.40 -21.00 26.64
CA ASP A 113 24.86 -21.10 26.49
C ASP A 113 25.38 -20.20 25.34
N GLY A 114 25.36 -18.90 25.61
CA GLY A 114 26.10 -17.89 24.85
C GLY A 114 27.47 -17.66 25.47
N ALA A 115 28.37 -18.63 25.35
CA ALA A 115 29.76 -18.51 25.79
C ALA A 115 30.77 -18.74 24.65
N LYS A 116 31.41 -17.62 24.27
CA LYS A 116 32.80 -17.46 23.80
C LYS A 116 33.12 -17.85 22.34
N PRO A 117 34.33 -17.49 21.86
CA PRO A 117 35.08 -16.24 22.03
C PRO A 117 35.28 -15.49 20.69
#